data_AF-A0A175VSD0-F1
#
_entry.id   AF-A0A175VSD0-F1
#
_cell.length_a   1.000
_cell.length_b   1.000
_cell.length_c   1.000
_cell.angle_alpha   90.00
_cell.angle_beta   90.00
_cell.angle_gamma   90.00
#
_symmetry.space_group_name_H-M   'P 1'
#
loop_
_entity.id
_entity.type
_entity.pdbx_description
1 polymer ?
#
loop_
_entity_poly.entity_id
_entity_poly.type
_entity_poly.pdbx_seq_one_letter_code
_entity_poly.pdbx_strand_id
1 'polypeptide(L)'
;MCDAGTAGTVNLKPNAGLRGLGSGGKTGFGTAFGTSPLQGTPSSLVPQGHGTPALPWRRANVRHTSNELYADVVETLSVTLAPSGRPLAALASGTIAFTSKVSGVPDIAVTLTGPSGKHNLRSVIDLPVFHPCVRLARWKEQPGLLSFIPPDGRFTLAGYEVDLMPFAEGGGLAGGLAASPLKLPVSLEVKTGLGPTGSDFEVRLQLNRVFGSTGSTQPLRGGNPGGGGGGGPASPSLHELKVSVPLPADVRNLSEIRPSRGDATYIPGDRSLEWSISNKELSQGTSSFALRCTVVGHMAEEEEEEDPTGFGFNTVANAYAYDDEPYQSVASPTKPAVDTTADKDEKRAAQNKILMPSSASVSFAVKGWLASGIKVESIVVDPRKSRGLGEHVKPYKGVKYLTVSKRGVEIRC
;
A
#
# COMPACT_ATOMS: atom_id res chain seq x y z
N MET A 1 -10.84 24.87 16.58
CA MET A 1 -12.21 24.31 16.50
C MET A 1 -12.71 24.53 15.09
N CYS A 2 -13.09 23.45 14.39
CA CYS A 2 -13.81 23.31 13.10
C CYS A 2 -13.56 21.85 12.67
N ASP A 3 -14.20 20.87 13.32
CA ASP A 3 -15.50 20.25 13.00
C ASP A 3 -15.47 19.34 11.75
N ALA A 4 -15.83 18.07 12.01
CA ALA A 4 -15.66 16.93 11.13
C ALA A 4 -17.01 16.58 10.47
N GLY A 5 -17.03 16.59 9.13
CA GLY A 5 -18.21 16.33 8.32
C GLY A 5 -18.75 14.90 8.51
N THR A 6 -19.99 14.81 8.97
CA THR A 6 -20.77 13.59 9.15
C THR A 6 -21.28 13.04 7.82
N ALA A 7 -21.12 11.72 7.62
CA ALA A 7 -21.58 10.97 6.46
C ALA A 7 -23.12 10.78 6.46
N GLY A 8 -23.74 11.05 5.31
CA GLY A 8 -25.18 10.96 5.09
C GLY A 8 -25.70 9.54 4.93
N THR A 9 -26.75 9.21 5.67
CA THR A 9 -27.56 7.99 5.52
C THR A 9 -28.68 8.22 4.52
N VAL A 10 -28.69 7.45 3.44
CA VAL A 10 -29.80 7.43 2.46
C VAL A 10 -30.87 6.45 2.92
N ASN A 11 -31.98 7.01 3.42
CA ASN A 11 -33.21 6.28 3.75
C ASN A 11 -33.97 5.91 2.46
N LEU A 12 -34.19 4.62 2.23
CA LEU A 12 -35.11 4.12 1.21
C LEU A 12 -36.51 3.95 1.85
N LYS A 13 -37.45 4.79 1.41
CA LYS A 13 -38.86 4.81 1.83
C LYS A 13 -39.63 3.57 1.33
N PRO A 14 -40.61 3.05 2.11
CA PRO A 14 -41.47 1.95 1.72
C PRO A 14 -42.63 2.42 0.82
N ASN A 15 -42.90 1.65 -0.24
CA ASN A 15 -43.95 1.93 -1.19
C ASN A 15 -45.31 1.45 -0.65
N ALA A 16 -46.30 2.34 -0.72
CA ALA A 16 -47.69 2.11 -0.38
C ALA A 16 -48.52 1.94 -1.66
N GLY A 17 -49.44 0.96 -1.66
CA GLY A 17 -50.53 0.79 -2.62
C GLY A 17 -51.48 -0.26 -2.03
N LEU A 18 -52.64 0.08 -1.44
CA LEU A 18 -53.88 0.72 -1.90
C LEU A 18 -54.85 -0.25 -2.61
N ARG A 19 -56.12 -0.22 -2.15
CA ARG A 19 -57.42 -0.71 -2.69
C ARG A 19 -57.82 -2.14 -2.26
N GLY A 20 -59.06 -2.44 -1.81
CA GLY A 20 -60.33 -1.74 -1.58
C GLY A 20 -61.27 -2.73 -0.85
N LEU A 21 -61.99 -2.36 0.22
CA LEU A 21 -63.37 -1.83 0.32
C LEU A 21 -64.49 -2.60 -0.42
N GLY A 22 -65.47 -3.11 0.36
CA GLY A 22 -66.79 -3.61 -0.07
C GLY A 22 -67.28 -4.75 0.84
N SER A 23 -67.95 -4.51 1.98
CA SER A 23 -69.37 -4.16 2.17
C SER A 23 -70.37 -5.17 1.59
N GLY A 24 -70.97 -5.99 2.47
CA GLY A 24 -72.17 -6.79 2.18
C GLY A 24 -72.71 -7.38 3.47
N GLY A 25 -73.84 -6.85 3.95
CA GLY A 25 -74.50 -7.30 5.18
C GLY A 25 -75.79 -8.08 4.93
N LYS A 26 -76.41 -8.40 6.08
CA LYS A 26 -77.84 -8.67 6.34
C LYS A 26 -78.33 -10.13 6.36
N THR A 27 -78.71 -10.51 7.58
CA THR A 27 -79.99 -11.12 8.04
C THR A 27 -80.36 -12.54 7.63
N GLY A 28 -80.59 -13.39 8.64
CA GLY A 28 -81.36 -14.63 8.53
C GLY A 28 -81.50 -15.33 9.88
N PHE A 29 -82.68 -15.21 10.50
CA PHE A 29 -83.17 -16.00 11.64
C PHE A 29 -83.38 -17.47 11.25
N GLY A 30 -83.23 -18.42 12.19
CA GLY A 30 -83.75 -19.78 12.01
C GLY A 30 -83.15 -20.83 12.93
N THR A 31 -83.87 -21.12 14.01
CA THR A 31 -83.70 -22.21 14.97
C THR A 31 -83.96 -23.59 14.35
N ALA A 32 -83.09 -24.59 14.60
CA ALA A 32 -83.48 -26.00 14.73
C ALA A 32 -82.34 -26.83 15.33
N PHE A 33 -82.72 -27.80 16.15
CA PHE A 33 -81.92 -28.61 17.05
C PHE A 33 -81.07 -29.66 16.30
N GLY A 34 -79.83 -29.84 16.75
CA GLY A 34 -78.94 -30.92 16.30
C GLY A 34 -77.78 -31.09 17.27
N THR A 35 -77.81 -32.18 18.02
CA THR A 35 -76.92 -32.55 19.12
C THR A 35 -75.59 -33.16 18.66
N SER A 36 -74.51 -32.79 19.36
CA SER A 36 -73.28 -33.58 19.63
C SER A 36 -72.12 -33.48 18.59
N PRO A 37 -70.86 -33.78 18.96
CA PRO A 37 -69.96 -32.76 19.52
C PRO A 37 -68.53 -32.83 18.93
N LEU A 38 -67.87 -31.72 18.65
CA LEU A 38 -66.42 -31.64 18.84
C LEU A 38 -65.93 -30.20 18.81
N GLN A 39 -65.23 -29.85 19.89
CA GLN A 39 -64.55 -28.59 20.10
C GLN A 39 -63.36 -28.46 19.13
N GLY A 40 -63.61 -27.90 17.95
CA GLY A 40 -62.57 -27.44 17.04
C GLY A 40 -62.08 -26.07 17.46
N THR A 41 -61.02 -26.03 18.26
CA THR A 41 -60.24 -24.79 18.44
C THR A 41 -59.63 -24.40 17.08
N PRO A 42 -59.67 -23.10 16.72
CA PRO A 42 -59.29 -22.66 15.38
C PRO A 42 -57.80 -22.91 15.15
N SER A 43 -57.50 -23.65 14.10
CA SER A 43 -56.14 -23.82 13.59
C SER A 43 -55.49 -22.45 13.47
N SER A 44 -54.49 -22.20 14.31
CA SER A 44 -53.53 -21.14 14.08
C SER A 44 -52.98 -21.35 12.67
N LEU A 45 -52.96 -20.28 11.88
CA LEU A 45 -52.26 -20.28 10.60
C LEU A 45 -50.80 -20.63 10.89
N VAL A 46 -50.46 -21.90 10.71
CA VAL A 46 -49.10 -22.38 10.68
C VAL A 46 -48.48 -21.70 9.47
N PRO A 47 -47.47 -20.82 9.60
CA PRO A 47 -46.77 -20.31 8.44
C PRO A 47 -46.03 -21.49 7.83
N GLN A 48 -46.66 -22.13 6.83
CA GLN A 48 -46.02 -23.11 5.97
C GLN A 48 -44.95 -22.39 5.17
N GLY A 49 -43.76 -22.41 5.75
CA GLY A 49 -42.59 -21.75 5.23
C GLY A 49 -41.62 -21.59 6.37
N HIS A 50 -40.87 -22.65 6.69
CA HIS A 50 -39.60 -22.51 7.40
C HIS A 50 -38.61 -21.79 6.48
N GLY A 51 -38.96 -20.56 6.07
CA GLY A 51 -38.11 -19.66 5.33
C GLY A 51 -36.90 -19.41 6.23
N THR A 52 -35.71 -19.55 5.66
CA THR A 52 -34.50 -19.17 6.38
C THR A 52 -34.67 -17.72 6.84
N PRO A 53 -34.25 -17.36 8.07
CA PRO A 53 -34.25 -15.96 8.48
C PRO A 53 -33.54 -15.16 7.38
N ALA A 54 -34.24 -14.17 6.83
CA ALA A 54 -33.73 -13.40 5.70
C ALA A 54 -32.41 -12.74 6.13
N LEU A 55 -31.30 -13.16 5.54
CA LEU A 55 -30.00 -12.55 5.79
C LEU A 55 -29.95 -11.23 5.00
N PRO A 56 -29.84 -10.07 5.65
CA PRO A 56 -29.94 -8.78 4.94
C PRO A 56 -28.93 -8.61 3.81
N TRP A 57 -27.77 -9.27 3.91
CA TRP A 57 -26.68 -9.19 2.94
C TRP A 57 -26.68 -10.28 1.87
N ARG A 58 -27.60 -11.26 1.92
CA ARG A 58 -27.63 -12.36 0.94
C ARG A 58 -29.04 -12.56 0.39
N ARG A 59 -29.16 -12.50 -0.94
CA ARG A 59 -30.43 -12.69 -1.65
C ARG A 59 -30.98 -14.11 -1.40
N ALA A 60 -32.30 -14.23 -1.41
CA ALA A 60 -32.96 -15.53 -1.39
C ALA A 60 -32.71 -16.29 -2.71
N ASN A 61 -32.71 -17.63 -2.65
CA ASN A 61 -32.71 -18.51 -3.82
C ASN A 61 -31.54 -18.28 -4.82
N VAL A 62 -30.37 -17.87 -4.34
CA VAL A 62 -29.16 -17.71 -5.18
C VAL A 62 -28.81 -19.05 -5.83
N ARG A 63 -28.59 -19.03 -7.14
CA ARG A 63 -28.20 -20.20 -7.95
C ARG A 63 -27.09 -19.81 -8.92
N HIS A 64 -26.10 -20.69 -9.05
CA HIS A 64 -24.97 -20.56 -9.96
C HIS A 64 -24.70 -21.90 -10.64
N THR A 65 -24.47 -21.88 -11.96
CA THR A 65 -24.04 -23.07 -12.73
C THR A 65 -22.63 -23.52 -12.35
N SER A 66 -21.73 -22.56 -12.12
CA SER A 66 -20.37 -22.80 -11.65
C SER A 66 -20.23 -22.19 -10.27
N ASN A 67 -19.72 -22.98 -9.32
CA ASN A 67 -19.57 -22.53 -7.94
C ASN A 67 -18.10 -22.15 -7.71
N GLU A 68 -17.84 -20.92 -7.27
CA GLU A 68 -16.48 -20.39 -7.08
C GLU A 68 -16.34 -19.49 -5.85
N LEU A 69 -15.17 -19.55 -5.23
CA LEU A 69 -14.75 -18.79 -4.07
C LEU A 69 -13.35 -18.23 -4.29
N TYR A 70 -13.19 -16.90 -4.25
CA TYR A 70 -11.89 -16.26 -4.37
C TYR A 70 -11.63 -15.33 -3.20
N ALA A 71 -10.39 -15.30 -2.72
CA ALA A 71 -9.88 -14.30 -1.81
C ALA A 71 -8.71 -13.56 -2.45
N ASP A 72 -8.87 -12.27 -2.71
CA ASP A 72 -7.79 -11.39 -3.11
C ASP A 72 -7.36 -10.59 -1.88
N VAL A 73 -6.16 -10.86 -1.38
CA VAL A 73 -5.57 -10.10 -0.27
C VAL A 73 -4.63 -9.06 -0.85
N VAL A 74 -4.96 -7.79 -0.61
CA VAL A 74 -4.23 -6.64 -1.14
C VAL A 74 -3.72 -5.81 0.01
N GLU A 75 -2.41 -5.54 0.03
CA GLU A 75 -1.77 -4.66 1.00
C GLU A 75 -1.22 -3.41 0.33
N THR A 76 -1.40 -2.28 1.00
CA THR A 76 -0.70 -1.04 0.69
C THR A 76 0.41 -0.84 1.71
N LEU A 77 1.64 -0.69 1.24
CA LEU A 77 2.82 -0.57 2.08
C LEU A 77 3.24 0.90 2.24
N SER A 78 3.52 1.31 3.48
CA SER A 78 4.08 2.61 3.84
C SER A 78 5.25 2.44 4.81
N VAL A 79 6.45 2.86 4.43
CA VAL A 79 7.70 2.73 5.18
C VAL A 79 8.50 4.02 5.04
N THR A 80 8.98 4.55 6.16
CA THR A 80 9.92 5.67 6.18
C THR A 80 11.24 5.19 6.77
N LEU A 81 12.34 5.41 6.06
CA LEU A 81 13.68 5.04 6.46
C LEU A 81 14.51 6.30 6.77
N ALA A 82 15.33 6.22 7.81
CA ALA A 82 16.38 7.20 8.08
C ALA A 82 17.51 7.10 7.03
N PRO A 83 18.40 8.10 6.93
CA PRO A 83 19.57 8.04 6.04
C PRO A 83 20.47 6.82 6.29
N SER A 84 20.48 6.30 7.52
CA SER A 84 21.20 5.06 7.87
C SER A 84 20.53 3.77 7.37
N GLY A 85 19.37 3.86 6.72
CA GLY A 85 18.54 2.71 6.34
C GLY A 85 17.69 2.14 7.48
N ARG A 86 17.79 2.68 8.70
CA ARG A 86 16.97 2.27 9.84
C ARG A 86 15.50 2.65 9.61
N PRO A 87 14.52 1.75 9.82
CA PRO A 87 13.11 2.12 9.73
C PRO A 87 12.70 3.06 10.86
N LEU A 88 11.99 4.11 10.50
CA LEU A 88 11.35 5.07 11.42
C LEU A 88 9.86 4.76 11.59
N ALA A 89 9.22 4.26 10.53
CA ALA A 89 7.86 3.76 10.52
C ALA A 89 7.73 2.68 9.43
N ALA A 90 6.93 1.65 9.68
CA ALA A 90 6.68 0.60 8.70
C ALA A 90 5.29 -0.01 8.93
N LEU A 91 4.37 0.20 8.00
CA LEU A 91 2.95 -0.16 8.12
C LEU A 91 2.48 -0.83 6.83
N ALA A 92 1.73 -1.92 6.97
CA ALA A 92 0.95 -2.49 5.87
C ALA A 92 -0.55 -2.38 6.18
N SER A 93 -1.28 -1.67 5.32
CA SER A 93 -2.74 -1.60 5.36
C SER A 93 -3.33 -2.63 4.40
N GLY A 94 -4.01 -3.64 4.91
CA GLY A 94 -4.52 -4.77 4.17
C GLY A 94 -6.03 -4.76 3.96
N THR A 95 -6.47 -5.36 2.86
CA THR A 95 -7.88 -5.61 2.55
C THR A 95 -8.04 -7.01 1.96
N ILE A 96 -9.04 -7.74 2.46
CA ILE A 96 -9.44 -9.04 1.91
C ILE A 96 -10.71 -8.81 1.09
N ALA A 97 -10.56 -8.75 -0.23
CA ALA A 97 -11.69 -8.80 -1.14
C ALA A 97 -12.08 -10.25 -1.38
N PHE A 98 -13.35 -10.58 -1.19
CA PHE A 98 -13.85 -11.94 -1.31
C PHE A 98 -14.92 -12.02 -2.39
N THR A 99 -14.84 -13.03 -3.23
CA THR A 99 -15.86 -13.33 -4.25
C THR A 99 -16.52 -14.65 -3.90
N SER A 100 -17.85 -14.65 -3.74
CA SER A 100 -18.63 -15.85 -3.54
C SER A 100 -19.71 -15.97 -4.61
N LYS A 101 -19.55 -16.93 -5.51
CA LYS A 101 -20.62 -17.36 -6.43
C LYS A 101 -20.94 -18.80 -6.11
N VAL A 102 -21.70 -19.02 -5.06
CA VAL A 102 -22.07 -20.36 -4.59
C VAL A 102 -23.57 -20.40 -4.39
N SER A 103 -24.22 -21.44 -4.89
CA SER A 103 -25.66 -21.62 -4.78
C SER A 103 -26.12 -21.79 -3.33
N GLY A 104 -27.37 -21.42 -3.05
CA GLY A 104 -27.99 -21.58 -1.73
C GLY A 104 -27.46 -20.58 -0.70
N VAL A 105 -27.24 -21.06 0.52
CA VAL A 105 -26.78 -20.32 1.70
C VAL A 105 -25.53 -21.03 2.25
N PRO A 106 -24.34 -20.76 1.69
CA PRO A 106 -23.10 -21.40 2.07
C PRO A 106 -22.57 -20.80 3.38
N ASP A 107 -22.22 -21.67 4.33
CA ASP A 107 -21.50 -21.29 5.54
C ASP A 107 -20.00 -21.50 5.29
N ILE A 108 -19.24 -20.41 5.30
CA ILE A 108 -17.82 -20.40 4.93
C ILE A 108 -16.97 -20.16 6.16
N ALA A 109 -15.86 -20.89 6.24
CA ALA A 109 -14.75 -20.66 7.15
C ALA A 109 -13.48 -20.34 6.34
N VAL A 110 -12.90 -19.17 6.56
CA VAL A 110 -11.59 -18.78 6.05
C VAL A 110 -10.61 -18.79 7.21
N THR A 111 -9.54 -19.56 7.08
CA THR A 111 -8.45 -19.61 8.07
C THR A 111 -7.29 -18.77 7.57
N LEU A 112 -6.90 -17.77 8.35
CA LEU A 112 -5.73 -16.94 8.13
C LEU A 112 -4.56 -17.46 8.98
N THR A 113 -3.34 -17.20 8.53
CA THR A 113 -2.10 -17.41 9.30
C THR A 113 -1.19 -16.19 9.18
N GLY A 114 -0.40 -15.91 10.21
CA GLY A 114 0.60 -14.84 10.21
C GLY A 114 2.04 -15.38 10.06
N PRO A 115 3.05 -14.50 10.08
CA PRO A 115 4.46 -14.88 9.94
C PRO A 115 4.92 -15.85 11.04
N SER A 116 4.39 -15.72 12.26
CA SER A 116 4.66 -16.61 13.40
C SER A 116 3.66 -17.77 13.52
N GLY A 117 2.96 -18.13 12.43
CA GLY A 117 2.00 -19.24 12.39
C GLY A 117 0.56 -18.86 12.79
N LYS A 118 -0.20 -19.84 13.27
CA LYS A 118 -1.65 -19.72 13.56
C LYS A 118 -1.96 -18.94 14.84
N HIS A 119 -1.08 -19.01 15.85
CA HIS A 119 -1.43 -18.59 17.22
C HIS A 119 -1.27 -17.08 17.49
N ASN A 120 -0.70 -16.32 16.56
CA ASN A 120 -0.29 -14.93 16.83
C ASN A 120 -1.05 -13.90 15.98
N LEU A 121 -2.12 -14.28 15.27
CA LEU A 121 -2.80 -13.32 14.40
C LEU A 121 -3.40 -12.13 15.14
N ARG A 122 -3.77 -12.30 16.42
CA ARG A 122 -4.24 -11.20 17.25
C ARG A 122 -3.16 -10.14 17.53
N SER A 123 -1.90 -10.52 17.59
CA SER A 123 -0.79 -9.57 17.79
C SER A 123 -0.22 -9.03 16.48
N VAL A 124 -0.62 -9.61 15.34
CA VAL A 124 -0.19 -9.18 14.00
C VAL A 124 -1.22 -8.25 13.35
N ILE A 125 -2.52 -8.53 13.53
CA ILE A 125 -3.61 -7.75 12.92
C ILE A 125 -4.10 -6.68 13.91
N ASP A 126 -3.86 -5.43 13.55
CA ASP A 126 -4.39 -4.24 14.21
C ASP A 126 -5.60 -3.67 13.47
N LEU A 127 -6.44 -2.96 14.23
CA LEU A 127 -7.65 -2.26 13.75
C LEU A 127 -8.51 -3.09 12.77
N PRO A 128 -8.86 -4.36 13.09
CA PRO A 128 -9.61 -5.18 12.15
C PRO A 128 -11.04 -4.65 11.95
N VAL A 129 -11.42 -4.45 10.70
CA VAL A 129 -12.78 -4.10 10.29
C VAL A 129 -13.35 -5.26 9.50
N PHE A 130 -14.56 -5.71 9.84
CA PHE A 130 -15.20 -6.85 9.19
C PHE A 130 -16.50 -6.45 8.51
N HIS A 131 -16.81 -7.13 7.41
CA HIS A 131 -18.15 -7.11 6.86
C HIS A 131 -19.16 -7.64 7.89
N PRO A 132 -20.40 -7.12 7.96
CA PRO A 132 -21.44 -7.60 8.87
C PRO A 132 -21.76 -9.10 8.78
N CYS A 133 -21.38 -9.77 7.70
CA CYS A 133 -21.57 -11.22 7.55
C CYS A 133 -20.64 -12.06 8.45
N VAL A 134 -19.57 -11.47 8.97
CA VAL A 134 -18.58 -12.15 9.82
C VAL A 134 -19.09 -12.28 11.24
N ARG A 135 -19.04 -13.51 11.76
CA ARG A 135 -19.41 -13.82 13.14
C ARG A 135 -18.31 -13.36 14.10
N LEU A 136 -18.41 -12.12 14.58
CA LEU A 136 -17.41 -11.49 15.46
C LEU A 136 -17.13 -12.29 16.74
N ALA A 137 -18.12 -12.98 17.32
CA ALA A 137 -17.91 -13.84 18.49
C ALA A 137 -16.90 -14.96 18.21
N ARG A 138 -17.00 -15.62 17.05
CA ARG A 138 -16.04 -16.67 16.64
C ARG A 138 -14.65 -16.12 16.38
N TRP A 139 -14.54 -14.92 15.79
CA TRP A 139 -13.25 -14.26 15.63
C TRP A 139 -12.59 -13.92 16.98
N LYS A 140 -13.36 -13.42 17.95
CA LYS A 140 -12.86 -13.10 19.30
C LYS A 140 -12.33 -14.35 20.02
N GLU A 141 -13.00 -15.48 19.86
CA GLU A 141 -12.60 -16.79 20.42
C GLU A 141 -11.39 -17.40 19.71
N GLN A 142 -11.36 -17.33 18.37
CA GLN A 142 -10.30 -17.88 17.53
C GLN A 142 -9.82 -16.84 16.51
N PRO A 143 -8.91 -15.94 16.90
CA PRO A 143 -8.28 -15.01 15.97
C PRO A 143 -7.59 -15.76 14.83
N GLY A 144 -7.98 -15.45 13.60
CA GLY A 144 -7.58 -16.16 12.39
C GLY A 144 -8.68 -16.99 11.73
N LEU A 145 -9.76 -17.30 12.44
CA LEU A 145 -10.91 -17.99 11.86
C LEU A 145 -12.04 -17.02 11.54
N LEU A 146 -12.24 -16.73 10.26
CA LEU A 146 -13.37 -15.95 9.78
C LEU A 146 -14.51 -16.89 9.38
N SER A 147 -15.59 -16.89 10.16
CA SER A 147 -16.79 -17.68 9.86
C SER A 147 -17.96 -16.78 9.47
N PHE A 148 -18.57 -17.03 8.31
CA PHE A 148 -19.58 -16.14 7.74
C PHE A 148 -20.46 -16.84 6.69
N ILE A 149 -21.62 -16.25 6.41
CA ILE A 149 -22.40 -16.54 5.21
C ILE A 149 -22.24 -15.34 4.27
N PRO A 150 -21.53 -15.46 3.13
CA PRO A 150 -21.16 -14.31 2.32
C PRO A 150 -22.36 -13.70 1.59
N PRO A 151 -22.29 -12.40 1.25
CA PRO A 151 -23.02 -11.84 0.10
C PRO A 151 -22.78 -12.66 -1.17
N ASP A 152 -23.68 -12.49 -2.14
CA ASP A 152 -23.50 -13.05 -3.47
C ASP A 152 -22.64 -12.11 -4.34
N GLY A 153 -21.66 -12.66 -5.05
CA GLY A 153 -20.71 -11.89 -5.85
C GLY A 153 -19.50 -11.40 -5.05
N ARG A 154 -18.94 -10.25 -5.47
CA ARG A 154 -17.72 -9.66 -4.89
C ARG A 154 -18.07 -8.66 -3.79
N PHE A 155 -17.39 -8.75 -2.65
CA PHE A 155 -17.51 -7.83 -1.52
C PHE A 155 -16.18 -7.72 -0.76
N THR A 156 -16.06 -6.73 0.11
CA THR A 156 -14.92 -6.63 1.04
C THR A 156 -15.23 -7.42 2.31
N LEU A 157 -14.47 -8.46 2.60
CA LEU A 157 -14.66 -9.33 3.77
C LEU A 157 -14.09 -8.69 5.04
N ALA A 158 -12.86 -8.16 4.95
CA ALA A 158 -12.16 -7.55 6.06
C ALA A 158 -11.14 -6.51 5.60
N GLY A 159 -10.85 -5.54 6.46
CA GLY A 159 -9.69 -4.66 6.41
C GLY A 159 -8.87 -4.79 7.70
N TYR A 160 -7.58 -4.53 7.62
CA TYR A 160 -6.66 -4.64 8.75
C TYR A 160 -5.44 -3.75 8.55
N GLU A 161 -4.70 -3.52 9.62
CA GLU A 161 -3.36 -2.94 9.60
C GLU A 161 -2.37 -3.88 10.27
N VAL A 162 -1.10 -3.78 9.89
CA VAL A 162 0.00 -4.54 10.49
C VAL A 162 1.17 -3.60 10.68
N ASP A 163 1.60 -3.42 11.93
CA ASP A 163 2.88 -2.80 12.24
C ASP A 163 4.02 -3.77 11.84
N LEU A 164 4.87 -3.31 10.94
CA LEU A 164 6.02 -4.06 10.43
C LEU A 164 7.31 -3.69 11.15
N MET A 165 7.27 -2.78 12.13
CA MET A 165 8.45 -2.40 12.88
C MET A 165 9.13 -3.63 13.50
N PRO A 166 10.46 -3.71 13.46
CA PRO A 166 11.18 -4.82 14.09
C PRO A 166 10.90 -4.84 15.60
N PHE A 167 10.44 -5.97 16.13
CA PHE A 167 10.22 -6.14 17.57
C PHE A 167 11.54 -5.93 18.33
N ALA A 168 11.56 -5.01 19.30
CA ALA A 168 12.72 -4.72 20.15
C ALA A 168 12.88 -5.71 21.33
N GLU A 169 12.26 -6.89 21.27
CA GLU A 169 12.35 -7.89 22.34
C GLU A 169 13.67 -8.68 22.25
N GLY A 170 14.68 -8.12 22.92
CA GLY A 170 16.02 -8.69 23.08
C GLY A 170 17.05 -7.57 23.01
N GLY A 171 17.42 -7.01 24.16
CA GLY A 171 18.34 -5.86 24.34
C GLY A 171 19.76 -6.07 23.82
N GLY A 172 19.93 -6.30 22.52
CA GLY A 172 21.19 -6.33 21.81
C GLY A 172 21.23 -5.23 20.77
N LEU A 173 21.69 -4.05 21.17
CA LEU A 173 22.29 -3.06 20.24
C LEU A 173 23.66 -3.57 19.71
N ALA A 174 23.81 -4.87 19.49
CA ALA A 174 25.06 -5.51 19.14
C ALA A 174 24.79 -6.71 18.21
N GLY A 175 24.64 -6.44 16.91
CA GLY A 175 24.36 -7.52 15.95
C GLY A 175 24.15 -7.05 14.51
N GLY A 176 25.10 -6.31 13.95
CA GLY A 176 25.21 -6.09 12.51
C GLY A 176 24.41 -4.89 11.99
N LEU A 177 25.11 -3.78 11.78
CA LEU A 177 24.64 -2.56 11.10
C LEU A 177 24.28 -2.76 9.60
N ALA A 178 24.18 -3.99 9.09
CA ALA A 178 24.17 -4.26 7.65
C ALA A 178 22.92 -5.01 7.13
N ALA A 179 22.03 -5.50 7.98
CA ALA A 179 20.81 -6.15 7.53
C ALA A 179 19.61 -5.25 7.81
N SER A 180 19.00 -4.68 6.76
CA SER A 180 17.70 -4.02 6.86
C SER A 180 16.73 -4.96 7.60
N PRO A 181 16.20 -4.59 8.77
CA PRO A 181 15.43 -5.52 9.59
C PRO A 181 14.06 -5.83 8.95
N LEU A 182 13.64 -5.00 7.99
CA LEU A 182 12.47 -5.24 7.14
C LEU A 182 12.85 -6.06 5.91
N LYS A 183 12.08 -7.12 5.65
CA LYS A 183 12.18 -7.97 4.45
C LYS A 183 11.57 -7.29 3.21
N LEU A 184 12.07 -6.11 2.84
CA LEU A 184 11.59 -5.36 1.68
C LEU A 184 12.14 -5.94 0.37
N PRO A 185 11.34 -5.98 -0.72
CA PRO A 185 11.78 -6.51 -2.01
C PRO A 185 12.79 -5.60 -2.72
N VAL A 186 12.93 -4.36 -2.25
CA VAL A 186 13.77 -3.32 -2.83
C VAL A 186 14.42 -2.55 -1.69
N SER A 187 15.72 -2.30 -1.82
CA SER A 187 16.48 -1.35 -1.00
C SER A 187 16.79 -0.11 -1.84
N LEU A 188 16.64 1.06 -1.24
CA LEU A 188 16.91 2.36 -1.85
C LEU A 188 17.99 3.07 -1.02
N GLU A 189 19.01 3.60 -1.67
CA GLU A 189 20.07 4.40 -1.07
C GLU A 189 20.24 5.67 -1.91
N VAL A 190 20.47 6.81 -1.26
CA VAL A 190 20.72 8.09 -1.92
C VAL A 190 22.00 8.69 -1.36
N LYS A 191 22.88 9.14 -2.24
CA LYS A 191 24.09 9.88 -1.90
C LYS A 191 24.05 11.24 -2.55
N THR A 192 24.33 12.28 -1.79
CA THR A 192 24.26 13.68 -2.21
C THR A 192 25.62 14.35 -2.04
N GLY A 193 25.84 15.49 -2.69
CA GLY A 193 27.09 16.26 -2.51
C GLY A 193 28.30 15.58 -3.14
N LEU A 194 28.10 14.84 -4.23
CA LEU A 194 29.17 14.13 -4.93
C LEU A 194 29.85 15.04 -5.96
N GLY A 195 31.06 14.64 -6.37
CA GLY A 195 31.88 15.42 -7.32
C GLY A 195 32.66 16.55 -6.65
N PRO A 196 33.53 17.25 -7.41
CA PRO A 196 34.43 18.27 -6.87
C PRO A 196 33.68 19.48 -6.28
N THR A 197 32.56 19.85 -6.90
CA THR A 197 31.71 20.98 -6.47
C THR A 197 30.47 20.53 -5.72
N GLY A 198 30.34 19.25 -5.35
CA GLY A 198 29.17 18.72 -4.65
C GLY A 198 27.85 18.82 -5.42
N SER A 199 27.86 19.00 -6.75
CA SER A 199 26.66 19.15 -7.58
C SER A 199 25.96 17.84 -7.94
N ASP A 200 26.58 16.70 -7.65
CA ASP A 200 26.05 15.41 -8.07
C ASP A 200 25.33 14.70 -6.94
N PHE A 201 24.27 13.96 -7.30
CA PHE A 201 23.68 12.96 -6.43
C PHE A 201 23.50 11.63 -7.18
N GLU A 202 23.50 10.55 -6.43
CA GLU A 202 23.35 9.20 -6.95
C GLU A 202 22.27 8.47 -6.16
N VAL A 203 21.32 7.88 -6.87
CA VAL A 203 20.27 7.02 -6.33
C VAL A 203 20.57 5.58 -6.72
N ARG A 204 20.71 4.71 -5.73
CA ARG A 204 20.95 3.28 -5.92
C ARG A 204 19.74 2.49 -5.50
N LEU A 205 19.40 1.52 -6.33
CA LEU A 205 18.29 0.62 -6.11
C LEU A 205 18.78 -0.82 -6.22
N GLN A 206 18.57 -1.59 -5.15
CA GLN A 206 18.95 -2.99 -5.07
C GLN A 206 17.69 -3.85 -4.87
N LEU A 207 17.48 -4.79 -5.78
CA LEU A 207 16.43 -5.78 -5.69
C LEU A 207 16.83 -6.90 -4.74
N ASN A 208 16.07 -7.07 -3.68
CA ASN A 208 16.27 -8.14 -2.72
C ASN A 208 15.44 -9.34 -3.15
N ARG A 209 16.10 -10.49 -3.37
CA ARG A 209 15.40 -11.75 -3.64
C ARG A 209 14.84 -12.35 -2.35
N VAL A 210 13.98 -11.60 -1.65
CA VAL A 210 13.29 -12.02 -0.40
C VAL A 210 12.37 -13.24 -0.65
N PHE A 211 12.05 -13.46 -1.91
CA PHE A 211 11.10 -14.46 -2.38
C PHE A 211 11.68 -15.88 -2.55
N GLY A 212 13.01 -16.03 -2.52
CA GLY A 212 13.67 -17.30 -2.78
C GLY A 212 13.75 -18.18 -1.52
N SER A 213 13.17 -19.38 -1.61
CA SER A 213 13.36 -20.51 -0.68
C SER A 213 12.66 -20.43 0.68
N THR A 214 11.35 -20.69 0.67
CA THR A 214 10.75 -21.50 1.73
C THR A 214 10.80 -22.97 1.30
N GLY A 215 11.90 -23.66 1.60
CA GLY A 215 11.94 -25.12 1.74
C GLY A 215 12.08 -25.96 0.46
N SER A 216 13.31 -26.35 0.15
CA SER A 216 13.62 -27.75 -0.14
C SER A 216 15.08 -28.04 0.19
N THR A 217 15.36 -28.19 1.49
CA THR A 217 16.32 -29.20 1.93
C THR A 217 15.80 -30.55 1.41
N GLN A 218 16.45 -31.12 0.39
CA GLN A 218 16.75 -32.56 0.20
C GLN A 218 17.15 -32.82 -1.27
N PRO A 219 18.32 -33.41 -1.53
CA PRO A 219 18.68 -33.89 -2.86
C PRO A 219 18.04 -35.26 -3.08
N LEU A 220 17.06 -35.37 -3.99
CA LEU A 220 16.53 -36.66 -4.42
C LEU A 220 16.78 -36.88 -5.91
N ARG A 221 17.79 -37.71 -6.13
CA ARG A 221 18.06 -38.55 -7.29
C ARG A 221 16.84 -39.44 -7.56
N GLY A 222 16.22 -39.35 -8.74
CA GLY A 222 15.36 -40.42 -9.26
C GLY A 222 14.03 -39.97 -9.92
N GLY A 223 14.01 -40.05 -11.25
CA GLY A 223 12.92 -40.47 -12.14
C GLY A 223 11.45 -40.15 -11.81
N ASN A 224 10.80 -39.36 -12.68
CA ASN A 224 9.80 -39.83 -13.67
C ASN A 224 8.99 -38.62 -14.22
N PRO A 225 8.87 -38.43 -15.55
CA PRO A 225 8.11 -37.32 -16.13
C PRO A 225 6.63 -37.72 -16.31
N GLY A 226 5.78 -37.28 -15.38
CA GLY A 226 4.32 -37.48 -15.45
C GLY A 226 3.61 -36.21 -15.02
N GLY A 227 3.01 -35.53 -15.99
CA GLY A 227 2.36 -34.24 -15.83
C GLY A 227 1.24 -34.19 -14.79
N GLY A 228 1.25 -33.11 -14.03
CA GLY A 228 0.17 -32.67 -13.17
C GLY A 228 0.40 -31.21 -12.87
N GLY A 229 -0.05 -30.34 -13.77
CA GLY A 229 -0.05 -28.89 -13.60
C GLY A 229 -1.02 -28.48 -12.50
N GLY A 230 -0.68 -28.82 -11.25
CA GLY A 230 -1.23 -28.14 -10.09
C GLY A 230 -0.62 -26.75 -10.11
N GLY A 231 -1.43 -25.73 -10.40
CA GLY A 231 -1.04 -24.33 -10.27
C GLY A 231 -0.69 -24.03 -8.82
N GLY A 232 0.54 -24.34 -8.43
CA GLY A 232 1.13 -23.83 -7.20
C GLY A 232 1.09 -22.31 -7.23
N PRO A 233 1.08 -21.64 -6.07
CA PRO A 233 1.17 -20.19 -6.04
C PRO A 233 2.40 -19.77 -6.84
N ALA A 234 2.18 -19.02 -7.92
CA ALA A 234 3.25 -18.53 -8.76
C ALA A 234 4.28 -17.82 -7.86
N SER A 235 5.56 -18.10 -8.09
CA SER A 235 6.64 -17.39 -7.40
C SER A 235 6.39 -15.89 -7.50
N PRO A 236 6.54 -15.14 -6.39
CA PRO A 236 6.18 -13.74 -6.38
C PRO A 236 7.03 -12.95 -7.38
N SER A 237 6.42 -11.93 -7.97
CA SER A 237 7.02 -11.15 -9.05
C SER A 237 6.83 -9.66 -8.79
N LEU A 238 7.92 -8.90 -8.99
CA LEU A 238 7.97 -7.46 -8.85
C LEU A 238 7.58 -6.77 -10.17
N HIS A 239 6.71 -5.78 -10.10
CA HIS A 239 6.20 -4.98 -11.21
C HIS A 239 6.21 -3.49 -10.84
N GLU A 240 6.01 -2.63 -11.85
CA GLU A 240 5.73 -1.19 -11.66
C GLU A 240 6.78 -0.45 -10.82
N LEU A 241 8.06 -0.82 -10.96
CA LEU A 241 9.13 -0.25 -10.17
C LEU A 241 9.48 1.16 -10.64
N LYS A 242 9.22 2.13 -9.77
CA LYS A 242 9.43 3.55 -10.06
C LYS A 242 9.96 4.29 -8.84
N VAL A 243 11.07 5.01 -9.01
CA VAL A 243 11.66 5.88 -7.99
C VAL A 243 11.28 7.33 -8.28
N SER A 244 10.97 8.09 -7.24
CA SER A 244 10.59 9.49 -7.30
C SER A 244 11.43 10.27 -6.30
N VAL A 245 12.16 11.28 -6.79
CA VAL A 245 13.09 12.11 -6.02
C VAL A 245 12.61 13.55 -6.09
N PRO A 246 11.93 14.07 -5.04
CA PRO A 246 11.61 15.49 -4.97
C PRO A 246 12.89 16.32 -4.85
N LEU A 247 12.94 17.43 -5.60
CA LEU A 247 14.06 18.36 -5.63
C LEU A 247 13.67 19.71 -5.01
N PRO A 248 14.63 20.42 -4.38
CA PRO A 248 14.41 21.76 -3.84
C PRO A 248 13.95 22.78 -4.89
N ALA A 249 13.27 23.84 -4.44
CA ALA A 249 12.74 24.88 -5.33
C ALA A 249 13.82 25.66 -6.09
N ASP A 250 15.04 25.72 -5.54
CA ASP A 250 16.17 26.43 -6.15
C ASP A 250 16.82 25.65 -7.31
N VAL A 251 16.47 24.37 -7.48
CA VAL A 251 16.91 23.58 -8.64
C VAL A 251 16.19 24.06 -9.89
N ARG A 252 16.96 24.63 -10.82
CA ARG A 252 16.46 25.08 -12.12
C ARG A 252 16.27 23.92 -13.09
N ASN A 253 17.26 23.05 -13.19
CA ASN A 253 17.26 21.86 -14.04
C ASN A 253 18.33 20.84 -13.62
N LEU A 254 18.33 19.69 -14.28
CA LEU A 254 19.40 18.70 -14.21
C LEU A 254 20.20 18.76 -15.50
N SER A 255 21.50 19.05 -15.42
CA SER A 255 22.38 19.12 -16.60
C SER A 255 22.73 17.74 -17.15
N GLU A 256 22.85 16.74 -16.27
CA GLU A 256 23.11 15.36 -16.62
C GLU A 256 22.15 14.43 -15.89
N ILE A 257 21.59 13.46 -16.63
CA ILE A 257 20.75 12.38 -16.09
C ILE A 257 21.27 11.07 -16.69
N ARG A 258 21.88 10.23 -15.86
CA ARG A 258 22.56 9.00 -16.29
C ARG A 258 22.00 7.79 -15.55
N PRO A 259 20.88 7.20 -16.02
CA PRO A 259 20.38 5.93 -15.51
C PRO A 259 21.26 4.78 -16.02
N SER A 260 21.58 3.82 -15.14
CA SER A 260 22.22 2.57 -15.56
C SER A 260 21.29 1.71 -16.41
N ARG A 261 19.97 1.80 -16.14
CA ARG A 261 18.87 1.12 -16.80
C ARG A 261 17.55 1.86 -16.55
N GLY A 262 16.54 1.51 -17.34
CA GLY A 262 15.25 2.17 -17.31
C GLY A 262 15.32 3.60 -17.85
N ASP A 263 14.24 4.33 -17.62
CA ASP A 263 14.06 5.69 -18.13
C ASP A 263 13.91 6.67 -16.96
N ALA A 264 14.69 7.75 -16.99
CA ALA A 264 14.70 8.78 -15.97
C ALA A 264 14.35 10.13 -16.59
N THR A 265 13.31 10.78 -16.05
CA THR A 265 12.79 12.05 -16.55
C THR A 265 12.61 13.02 -15.40
N TYR A 266 13.21 14.21 -15.51
CA TYR A 266 12.93 15.32 -14.62
C TYR A 266 11.69 16.08 -15.06
N ILE A 267 10.78 16.34 -14.13
CA ILE A 267 9.52 17.06 -14.35
C ILE A 267 9.61 18.40 -13.62
N PRO A 268 9.90 19.52 -14.31
CA PRO A 268 10.07 20.83 -13.67
C PRO A 268 8.82 21.33 -12.93
N GLY A 269 7.61 21.05 -13.45
CA GLY A 269 6.35 21.47 -12.84
C GLY A 269 6.10 20.85 -11.45
N ASP A 270 6.49 19.58 -11.29
CA ASP A 270 6.37 18.86 -10.02
C ASP A 270 7.65 18.97 -9.17
N ARG A 271 8.72 19.56 -9.74
CA ARG A 271 10.09 19.56 -9.18
C ARG A 271 10.52 18.17 -8.73
N SER A 272 10.26 17.16 -9.55
CA SER A 272 10.51 15.76 -9.21
C SER A 272 11.24 15.05 -10.33
N LEU A 273 12.27 14.28 -9.97
CA LEU A 273 12.92 13.34 -10.87
C LEU A 273 12.25 11.97 -10.73
N GLU A 274 11.75 11.45 -11.84
CA GLU A 274 11.03 10.18 -11.91
C GLU A 274 11.86 9.16 -12.70
N TRP A 275 12.14 8.00 -12.10
CA TRP A 275 12.95 6.95 -12.69
C TRP A 275 12.19 5.63 -12.70
N SER A 276 11.98 5.05 -13.88
CA SER A 276 11.16 3.86 -14.08
C SER A 276 11.98 2.69 -14.64
N ILE A 277 11.83 1.51 -14.03
CA ILE A 277 12.44 0.27 -14.51
C ILE A 277 11.35 -0.62 -15.10
N SER A 278 11.52 -1.02 -16.36
CA SER A 278 10.52 -1.84 -17.05
C SER A 278 10.49 -3.27 -16.51
N ASN A 279 9.33 -3.93 -16.58
CA ASN A 279 9.21 -5.34 -16.18
C ASN A 279 10.14 -6.27 -16.99
N LYS A 280 10.43 -5.92 -18.25
CA LYS A 280 11.40 -6.65 -19.08
C LYS A 280 12.78 -6.63 -18.43
N GLU A 281 13.23 -5.49 -17.94
CA GLU A 281 14.53 -5.36 -17.25
C GLU A 281 14.54 -6.05 -15.89
N LEU A 282 13.44 -5.98 -15.13
CA LEU A 282 13.31 -6.71 -13.85
C LEU A 282 13.47 -8.23 -14.04
N SER A 283 13.05 -8.76 -15.20
CA SER A 283 13.16 -10.19 -15.54
C SER A 283 14.55 -10.63 -16.03
N GLN A 284 15.46 -9.70 -16.38
CA GLN A 284 16.80 -9.99 -16.92
C GLN A 284 17.82 -10.41 -15.86
N GLY A 285 17.39 -10.66 -14.62
CA GLY A 285 18.22 -11.15 -13.53
C GLY A 285 19.13 -10.12 -12.87
N THR A 286 19.21 -8.89 -13.40
CA THR A 286 19.97 -7.82 -12.76
C THR A 286 19.25 -7.35 -11.50
N SER A 287 20.01 -7.23 -10.41
CA SER A 287 19.50 -6.83 -9.10
C SER A 287 20.00 -5.47 -8.63
N SER A 288 20.91 -4.81 -9.35
CA SER A 288 21.47 -3.51 -8.94
C SER A 288 21.31 -2.49 -10.07
N PHE A 289 20.85 -1.30 -9.69
CA PHE A 289 20.51 -0.20 -10.57
C PHE A 289 21.03 1.08 -9.92
N ALA A 290 21.49 2.02 -10.74
CA ALA A 290 21.93 3.34 -10.27
C ALA A 290 21.42 4.44 -11.21
N LEU A 291 21.16 5.61 -10.65
CA LEU A 291 20.86 6.83 -11.38
C LEU A 291 21.72 7.94 -10.82
N ARG A 292 22.60 8.50 -11.66
CA ARG A 292 23.41 9.67 -11.31
C ARG A 292 22.83 10.91 -11.98
N CYS A 293 22.78 12.01 -11.24
CA CYS A 293 22.29 13.29 -11.74
C CYS A 293 23.16 14.44 -11.23
N THR A 294 23.19 15.53 -12.00
CA THR A 294 23.88 16.77 -11.65
C THR A 294 22.87 17.91 -11.57
N VAL A 295 22.76 18.55 -10.40
CA VAL A 295 21.83 19.67 -10.20
C VAL A 295 22.45 20.98 -10.67
N VAL A 296 21.60 21.86 -11.19
CA VAL A 296 21.96 23.23 -11.53
C VAL A 296 20.94 24.15 -10.88
N GLY A 297 21.43 25.03 -10.00
CA GLY A 297 20.61 26.04 -9.35
C GLY A 297 20.54 27.33 -10.15
N HIS A 298 19.87 28.32 -9.57
CA HIS A 298 20.14 29.70 -9.93
C HIS A 298 21.56 30.01 -9.43
N MET A 299 22.50 30.28 -10.34
CA MET A 299 23.77 30.86 -9.93
C MET A 299 23.37 32.15 -9.20
N ALA A 300 23.73 32.28 -7.93
CA ALA A 300 23.95 33.62 -7.41
C ALA A 300 24.91 34.23 -8.43
N GLU A 301 24.44 35.26 -9.16
CA GLU A 301 25.33 36.13 -9.89
C GLU A 301 26.50 36.32 -8.93
N GLU A 302 27.69 35.87 -9.35
CA GLU A 302 28.91 36.34 -8.71
C GLU A 302 28.64 37.83 -8.62
N GLU A 303 28.47 38.37 -7.41
CA GLU A 303 28.73 39.78 -7.16
C GLU A 303 30.01 39.97 -7.93
N GLU A 304 29.90 40.60 -9.10
CA GLU A 304 31.02 40.90 -9.95
C GLU A 304 31.95 41.60 -8.99
N GLU A 305 32.96 40.84 -8.56
CA GLU A 305 34.00 41.28 -7.68
C GLU A 305 34.49 42.54 -8.36
N GLU A 306 34.17 43.67 -7.72
CA GLU A 306 34.20 45.01 -8.30
C GLU A 306 35.36 45.08 -9.25
N ASP A 307 35.05 45.26 -10.54
CA ASP A 307 36.01 45.31 -11.62
C ASP A 307 37.30 46.00 -11.11
N PRO A 308 38.44 45.30 -10.96
CA PRO A 308 39.66 45.92 -10.43
C PRO A 308 40.15 47.04 -11.36
N THR A 309 39.51 47.21 -12.52
CA THR A 309 39.67 48.34 -13.42
C THR A 309 38.57 49.40 -13.32
N GLY A 310 37.71 49.45 -12.30
CA GLY A 310 36.92 50.64 -11.95
C GLY A 310 36.10 51.30 -13.07
N PHE A 311 35.73 50.57 -14.14
CA PHE A 311 35.00 51.12 -15.30
C PHE A 311 33.62 50.47 -15.48
N GLY A 312 33.00 50.04 -14.37
CA GLY A 312 31.57 49.71 -14.31
C GLY A 312 30.70 50.95 -14.57
N PHE A 313 30.42 51.21 -15.85
CA PHE A 313 29.46 52.20 -16.32
C PHE A 313 28.05 51.77 -15.92
N ASN A 314 27.61 52.03 -14.69
CA ASN A 314 26.20 52.03 -14.37
C ASN A 314 25.79 53.28 -13.56
N THR A 315 25.17 54.19 -14.30
CA THR A 315 24.19 55.18 -13.87
C THR A 315 24.66 56.27 -12.90
N VAL A 316 25.10 57.36 -13.53
CA VAL A 316 25.14 58.75 -13.07
C VAL A 316 23.98 59.10 -12.11
N ALA A 317 24.15 58.87 -10.82
CA ALA A 317 23.25 59.38 -9.78
C ALA A 317 23.91 59.36 -8.38
N ASN A 318 25.04 60.04 -8.22
CA ASN A 318 25.40 60.78 -7.00
C ASN A 318 26.79 61.40 -7.16
N ALA A 319 26.89 62.35 -8.08
CA ALA A 319 28.04 63.21 -8.24
C ALA A 319 27.94 64.42 -7.31
N TYR A 320 28.05 64.25 -5.99
CA TYR A 320 28.28 65.37 -5.06
C TYR A 320 28.95 64.89 -3.76
N ALA A 321 30.28 64.91 -3.73
CA ALA A 321 31.06 65.11 -2.50
C ALA A 321 32.48 65.55 -2.89
N TYR A 322 32.68 66.87 -2.83
CA TYR A 322 33.97 67.52 -2.66
C TYR A 322 34.61 67.05 -1.34
N ASP A 323 35.90 66.66 -1.32
CA ASP A 323 36.99 67.54 -0.86
C ASP A 323 38.35 66.81 -0.82
N ASP A 324 39.33 67.49 -1.42
CA ASP A 324 40.75 67.67 -1.11
C ASP A 324 41.59 66.66 -0.27
N GLU A 325 42.65 66.22 -0.96
CA GLU A 325 44.09 66.24 -0.56
C GLU A 325 44.72 65.07 0.25
N PRO A 326 46.04 64.85 0.06
CA PRO A 326 46.67 63.53 0.12
C PRO A 326 47.54 63.32 1.37
N TYR A 327 48.09 62.10 1.41
CA TYR A 327 49.36 61.75 2.07
C TYR A 327 49.28 61.35 3.55
N GLN A 328 49.01 60.06 3.80
CA GLN A 328 49.95 59.23 4.57
C GLN A 328 49.68 57.74 4.36
N SER A 329 50.73 57.07 3.89
CA SER A 329 50.86 55.63 3.80
C SER A 329 50.70 54.96 5.17
N VAL A 330 49.60 54.25 5.37
CA VAL A 330 49.56 53.11 6.30
C VAL A 330 49.31 51.87 5.48
N ALA A 331 50.38 51.10 5.27
CA ALA A 331 50.34 49.78 4.69
C ALA A 331 49.47 48.87 5.57
N SER A 332 48.19 48.78 5.23
CA SER A 332 47.36 47.64 5.62
C SER A 332 47.69 46.53 4.64
N PRO A 333 48.15 45.35 5.08
CA PRO A 333 48.61 44.31 4.17
C PRO A 333 47.42 43.77 3.39
N THR A 334 47.25 44.23 2.15
CA THR A 334 46.55 43.49 1.10
C THR A 334 47.37 42.21 0.89
N LYS A 335 47.04 41.15 1.61
CA LYS A 335 47.20 39.82 1.04
C LYS A 335 46.13 39.74 -0.04
N PRO A 336 46.48 39.73 -1.35
CA PRO A 336 45.58 39.15 -2.31
C PRO A 336 45.49 37.67 -1.92
N ALA A 337 44.41 37.29 -1.26
CA ALA A 337 44.04 35.88 -1.23
C ALA A 337 43.76 35.54 -2.70
N VAL A 338 44.75 34.97 -3.38
CA VAL A 338 44.49 34.24 -4.60
C VAL A 338 43.65 33.06 -4.14
N ASP A 339 42.32 33.20 -4.21
CA ASP A 339 41.39 32.11 -3.95
C ASP A 339 41.89 30.93 -4.76
N THR A 340 42.37 29.91 -4.07
CA THR A 340 42.83 28.71 -4.74
C THR A 340 41.63 28.08 -5.43
N THR A 341 41.86 27.26 -6.46
CA THR A 341 40.77 26.50 -7.08
C THR A 341 39.97 25.71 -6.04
N ALA A 342 40.62 25.27 -4.96
CA ALA A 342 39.99 24.61 -3.82
C ALA A 342 39.00 25.53 -3.08
N ASP A 343 39.36 26.78 -2.78
CA ASP A 343 38.47 27.74 -2.10
C ASP A 343 37.20 28.01 -2.93
N LYS A 344 37.34 28.11 -4.26
CA LYS A 344 36.21 28.27 -5.19
C LYS A 344 35.31 27.04 -5.23
N ASP A 345 35.90 25.84 -5.23
CA ASP A 345 35.15 24.58 -5.22
C ASP A 345 34.41 24.38 -3.89
N GLU A 346 34.99 24.77 -2.76
CA GLU A 346 34.34 24.75 -1.45
C GLU A 346 33.13 25.71 -1.38
N LYS A 347 33.28 26.95 -1.90
CA LYS A 347 32.17 27.91 -2.01
C LYS A 347 31.03 27.36 -2.87
N ARG A 348 31.36 26.73 -4.00
CA ARG A 348 30.38 26.07 -4.89
C ARG A 348 29.73 24.85 -4.24
N ALA A 349 30.48 24.04 -3.50
CA ALA A 349 29.94 22.90 -2.77
C ALA A 349 28.96 23.34 -1.67
N ALA A 350 29.26 24.41 -0.94
CA ALA A 350 28.35 25.00 0.03
C ALA A 350 27.05 25.49 -0.63
N GLN A 351 27.14 26.12 -1.80
CA GLN A 351 25.98 26.55 -2.59
C GLN A 351 25.18 25.36 -3.14
N ASN A 352 25.83 24.31 -3.63
CA ASN A 352 25.13 23.15 -4.19
C ASN A 352 24.47 22.27 -3.13
N LYS A 353 24.88 22.38 -1.86
CA LYS A 353 24.27 21.64 -0.75
C LYS A 353 22.77 21.92 -0.60
N ILE A 354 22.32 23.15 -0.82
CA ILE A 354 20.88 23.50 -0.74
C ILE A 354 20.05 22.95 -1.91
N LEU A 355 20.70 22.52 -2.98
CA LEU A 355 20.08 21.95 -4.18
C LEU A 355 19.91 20.42 -4.10
N MET A 356 20.49 19.79 -3.07
CA MET A 356 20.46 18.33 -2.91
C MET A 356 19.06 17.83 -2.51
N PRO A 357 18.65 16.65 -3.00
CA PRO A 357 17.39 16.03 -2.55
C PRO A 357 17.44 15.69 -1.06
N SER A 358 16.32 15.87 -0.37
CA SER A 358 16.17 15.50 1.04
C SER A 358 15.58 14.09 1.23
N SER A 359 14.95 13.52 0.21
CA SER A 359 14.42 12.17 0.25
C SER A 359 14.25 11.58 -1.16
N ALA A 360 14.06 10.26 -1.20
CA ALA A 360 13.61 9.56 -2.39
C ALA A 360 12.59 8.50 -1.98
N SER A 361 11.61 8.25 -2.85
CA SER A 361 10.56 7.27 -2.61
C SER A 361 10.48 6.24 -3.73
N VAL A 362 10.15 4.99 -3.41
CA VAL A 362 9.98 3.92 -4.39
C VAL A 362 8.55 3.38 -4.38
N SER A 363 8.00 3.28 -5.58
CA SER A 363 6.72 2.66 -5.91
C SER A 363 6.98 1.30 -6.56
N PHE A 364 6.15 0.31 -6.24
CA PHE A 364 6.21 -1.02 -6.83
C PHE A 364 4.93 -1.81 -6.56
N ALA A 365 4.73 -2.89 -7.29
CA ALA A 365 3.72 -3.89 -7.03
C ALA A 365 4.36 -5.29 -6.97
N VAL A 366 4.10 -6.07 -5.92
CA VAL A 366 4.54 -7.47 -5.81
C VAL A 366 3.34 -8.39 -5.84
N LYS A 367 3.20 -9.15 -6.92
CA LYS A 367 2.19 -10.22 -7.02
C LYS A 367 2.72 -11.45 -6.31
N GLY A 368 1.87 -12.15 -5.56
CA GLY A 368 2.21 -13.38 -4.85
C GLY A 368 2.86 -13.19 -3.48
N TRP A 369 2.94 -11.96 -2.97
CA TRP A 369 3.58 -11.65 -1.68
C TRP A 369 2.81 -10.57 -0.91
N LEU A 370 2.78 -10.71 0.41
CA LEU A 370 2.26 -9.74 1.37
C LEU A 370 3.38 -9.31 2.32
N ALA A 371 3.49 -8.01 2.57
CA ALA A 371 4.49 -7.46 3.50
C ALA A 371 4.25 -7.90 4.94
N SER A 372 2.99 -8.07 5.34
CA SER A 372 2.61 -8.62 6.65
C SER A 372 3.01 -10.08 6.88
N GLY A 373 3.25 -10.83 5.80
CA GLY A 373 3.39 -12.28 5.85
C GLY A 373 2.08 -13.04 6.13
N ILE A 374 0.92 -12.37 6.15
CA ILE A 374 -0.39 -13.01 6.29
C ILE A 374 -0.65 -13.94 5.10
N LYS A 375 -1.28 -15.09 5.35
CA LYS A 375 -1.69 -16.04 4.32
C LYS A 375 -3.09 -16.54 4.60
N VAL A 376 -3.83 -16.83 3.52
CA VAL A 376 -5.07 -17.61 3.58
C VAL A 376 -4.66 -19.08 3.50
N GLU A 377 -4.72 -19.76 4.65
CA GLU A 377 -4.41 -21.19 4.78
C GLU A 377 -5.49 -22.05 4.12
N SER A 378 -6.76 -21.71 4.34
CA SER A 378 -7.87 -22.51 3.81
C SER A 378 -9.14 -21.69 3.64
N ILE A 379 -9.95 -22.10 2.66
CA ILE A 379 -11.32 -21.65 2.47
C ILE A 379 -12.18 -22.93 2.48
N VAL A 380 -13.06 -23.08 3.46
CA VAL A 380 -13.88 -24.27 3.67
C VAL A 380 -15.35 -23.88 3.63
N VAL A 381 -16.17 -24.65 2.93
CA VAL A 381 -17.63 -24.56 3.01
C VAL A 381 -18.09 -25.68 3.94
N ASP A 382 -18.76 -25.33 5.03
CA ASP A 382 -19.29 -26.31 5.99
C ASP A 382 -20.60 -26.89 5.44
N PRO A 383 -20.64 -28.15 4.98
CA PRO A 383 -21.82 -28.72 4.34
C PRO A 383 -22.98 -28.91 5.33
N ARG A 384 -22.71 -29.05 6.62
CA ARG A 384 -23.75 -29.26 7.65
C ARG A 384 -24.44 -27.96 8.01
N LYS A 385 -23.70 -26.84 7.95
CA LYS A 385 -24.25 -25.49 8.21
C LYS A 385 -24.77 -24.82 6.95
N SER A 386 -24.31 -25.24 5.78
CA SER A 386 -24.79 -24.74 4.49
C SER A 386 -26.18 -25.27 4.17
N ARG A 387 -26.99 -24.48 3.46
CA ARG A 387 -28.34 -24.86 3.01
C ARG A 387 -28.50 -24.61 1.52
N GLY A 388 -29.27 -25.46 0.82
CA GLY A 388 -29.48 -25.32 -0.62
C GLY A 388 -28.22 -25.52 -1.48
N LEU A 389 -27.16 -26.06 -0.88
CA LEU A 389 -25.97 -26.53 -1.57
C LEU A 389 -26.22 -27.97 -2.02
N GLY A 390 -26.01 -28.29 -3.30
CA GLY A 390 -26.12 -29.68 -3.77
C GLY A 390 -25.04 -30.55 -3.13
N GLU A 391 -25.34 -31.83 -2.89
CA GLU A 391 -24.48 -32.77 -2.15
C GLU A 391 -23.08 -32.94 -2.76
N HIS A 392 -22.95 -32.76 -4.08
CA HIS A 392 -21.68 -32.87 -4.81
C HIS A 392 -21.02 -31.52 -5.13
N VAL A 393 -21.54 -30.40 -4.62
CA VAL A 393 -20.99 -29.08 -4.96
C VAL A 393 -19.70 -28.82 -4.20
N LYS A 394 -18.58 -28.88 -4.92
CA LYS A 394 -17.27 -28.43 -4.46
C LYS A 394 -16.89 -27.16 -5.23
N PRO A 395 -16.99 -25.96 -4.63
CA PRO A 395 -16.62 -24.74 -5.32
C PRO A 395 -15.14 -24.74 -5.69
N TYR A 396 -14.82 -24.19 -6.87
CA TYR A 396 -13.44 -23.83 -7.19
C TYR A 396 -12.95 -22.75 -6.23
N LYS A 397 -11.70 -22.84 -5.79
CA LYS A 397 -11.11 -21.95 -4.78
C LYS A 397 -9.81 -21.37 -5.30
N GLY A 398 -9.63 -20.07 -5.13
CA GLY A 398 -8.38 -19.40 -5.48
C GLY A 398 -8.05 -18.30 -4.48
N VAL A 399 -6.76 -18.07 -4.28
CA VAL A 399 -6.25 -16.98 -3.47
C VAL A 399 -5.20 -16.22 -4.26
N LYS A 400 -5.26 -14.89 -4.23
CA LYS A 400 -4.23 -14.02 -4.79
C LYS A 400 -3.72 -13.07 -3.71
N TYR A 401 -2.43 -12.77 -3.82
CA TYR A 401 -1.73 -11.86 -2.93
C TYR A 401 -1.13 -10.72 -3.76
N LEU A 402 -1.28 -9.49 -3.29
CA LEU A 402 -0.70 -8.32 -3.93
C LEU A 402 -0.26 -7.31 -2.86
N THR A 403 1.00 -6.93 -2.87
CA THR A 403 1.45 -5.74 -2.15
C THR A 403 1.70 -4.61 -3.13
N VAL A 404 1.22 -3.40 -2.84
CA VAL A 404 1.45 -2.20 -3.63
C VAL A 404 2.10 -1.14 -2.74
N SER A 405 3.13 -0.48 -3.24
CA SER A 405 3.70 0.74 -2.70
C SER A 405 3.50 1.84 -3.75
N LYS A 406 2.90 2.97 -3.36
CA LYS A 406 2.80 4.18 -4.20
C LYS A 406 3.58 5.29 -3.52
N ARG A 407 4.84 5.47 -3.89
CA ARG A 407 5.81 6.28 -3.12
C ARG A 407 5.85 5.88 -1.65
N GLY A 408 5.48 4.64 -1.35
CA GLY A 408 5.22 4.17 0.00
C GLY A 408 6.50 3.86 0.76
N VAL A 409 7.60 3.54 0.10
CA VAL A 409 8.89 3.31 0.76
C VAL A 409 9.78 4.53 0.50
N GLU A 410 9.95 5.37 1.51
CA GLU A 410 10.74 6.60 1.47
C GLU A 410 12.04 6.44 2.25
N ILE A 411 13.16 6.89 1.69
CA ILE A 411 14.41 7.10 2.41
C ILE A 411 14.71 8.60 2.51
N ARG A 412 15.04 9.06 3.72
CA ARG A 412 15.53 10.42 3.95
C ARG A 412 17.04 10.48 3.74
N CYS A 413 17.55 11.62 3.27
CA CYS A 413 18.96 11.84 2.94
C CYS A 413 19.63 12.76 3.96
#